data_AF-A0A3M7C3G0-F1
#
_entry.id   AF-A0A3M7C3G0-F1
#
_cell.length_a   1.000
_cell.length_b   1.000
_cell.length_c   1.000
_cell.angle_alpha   90.00
_cell.angle_beta   90.00
_cell.angle_gamma   90.00
#
_symmetry.space_group_name_H-M   'P 1'
#
loop_
_entity.id
_entity.type
_entity.pdbx_description
1 polymer ?
#
loop_
_entity_poly.entity_id
_entity_poly.type
_entity_poly.pdbx_seq_one_letter_code
_entity_poly.pdbx_strand_id
1 'polypeptide(L)'
;MDDGSGTLCVPPYHEILTPRLRLRTVYVSDAEALLPMLQQTEVMRWMGNGQALPSLATAERWVKDRALGADVFNFAIELRHDQAEGSHKKPTIIGIMGSFHWPRIGYMINAGIELSSFIFFVSNKRVDYGGKGYATEALGALVPELFSRMPAVSPSTQCLGYDYIEALTDSENIASQKVLQKCGFTFCETCSQNFEHPVLGLRDTAVFRIARPSKTLEDLGLIPQGEPGGDDFVPPIQ
;
A
#
# COMPACT_ATOMS: atom_id res chain seq x y z
N MET A 1 16.64 32.93 9.83
CA MET A 1 15.87 32.53 8.64
C MET A 1 16.40 31.17 8.29
N ASP A 2 15.71 30.14 8.78
CA ASP A 2 16.04 28.74 8.57
C ASP A 2 15.61 28.39 7.15
N ASP A 3 16.56 28.18 6.25
CA ASP A 3 16.25 27.73 4.91
C ASP A 3 15.87 26.26 5.01
N GLY A 4 14.55 26.01 5.13
CA GLY A 4 13.95 24.67 5.21
C GLY A 4 14.16 23.78 3.98
N SER A 5 15.32 23.83 3.33
CA SER A 5 15.87 22.82 2.43
C SER A 5 16.41 21.65 3.26
N GLY A 6 15.53 21.01 4.03
CA GLY A 6 15.79 19.67 4.53
C GLY A 6 16.02 18.78 3.32
N THR A 7 17.27 18.46 3.02
CA THR A 7 17.61 17.54 1.93
C THR A 7 16.94 16.22 2.26
N LEU A 8 15.90 15.84 1.50
CA LEU A 8 15.18 14.60 1.74
C LEU A 8 16.18 13.44 1.70
N CYS A 9 16.32 12.74 2.83
CA CYS A 9 17.31 11.68 3.00
C CYS A 9 16.88 10.43 2.23
N VAL A 10 17.85 9.74 1.62
CA VAL A 10 17.65 8.42 1.02
C VAL A 10 17.58 7.39 2.15
N PRO A 11 16.49 6.60 2.25
CA PRO A 11 16.36 5.60 3.30
C PRO A 11 17.39 4.47 3.12
N PRO A 12 17.84 3.84 4.22
CA PRO A 12 18.73 2.70 4.15
C PRO A 12 18.08 1.54 3.38
N TYR A 13 18.92 0.73 2.73
CA TYR A 13 18.45 -0.48 2.06
C TYR A 13 17.88 -1.48 3.08
N HIS A 14 16.69 -1.99 2.81
CA HIS A 14 16.04 -3.04 3.55
C HIS A 14 15.38 -4.00 2.56
N GLU A 15 15.32 -5.28 2.93
CA GLU A 15 14.78 -6.34 2.09
C GLU A 15 13.96 -7.31 2.92
N ILE A 16 12.80 -7.70 2.38
CA ILE A 16 11.92 -8.73 2.92
C ILE A 16 11.68 -9.74 1.81
N LEU A 17 12.03 -11.00 2.07
CA LEU A 17 11.82 -12.10 1.14
C LEU A 17 10.58 -12.90 1.54
N THR A 18 9.75 -13.19 0.55
CA THR A 18 8.59 -14.08 0.69
C THR A 18 8.72 -15.24 -0.30
N PRO A 19 7.83 -16.25 -0.28
CA PRO A 19 7.91 -17.36 -1.23
C PRO A 19 7.93 -16.93 -2.71
N ARG A 20 7.17 -15.88 -3.08
CA ARG A 20 7.04 -15.43 -4.48
C ARG A 20 7.59 -14.03 -4.73
N LEU A 21 7.83 -13.23 -3.69
CA LEU A 21 8.14 -11.82 -3.80
C LEU A 21 9.43 -11.44 -3.08
N ARG A 22 10.02 -10.36 -3.58
CA ARG A 22 11.08 -9.61 -2.91
C ARG A 22 10.57 -8.19 -2.72
N LEU A 23 10.44 -7.77 -1.48
CA LEU A 23 10.18 -6.38 -1.12
C LEU A 23 11.53 -5.74 -0.84
N ARG A 24 11.91 -4.72 -1.60
CA ARG A 24 13.13 -3.96 -1.34
C ARG A 24 12.86 -2.47 -1.28
N THR A 25 13.66 -1.71 -0.53
CA THR A 25 13.57 -0.25 -0.48
C THR A 25 13.39 0.33 -1.88
N VAL A 26 12.34 1.15 -2.04
CA VAL A 26 12.07 1.85 -3.29
C VAL A 26 12.99 3.04 -3.45
N TYR A 27 13.52 3.24 -4.65
CA TYR A 27 14.37 4.37 -5.00
C TYR A 27 13.75 5.20 -6.13
N VAL A 28 14.17 6.46 -6.26
CA VAL A 28 13.73 7.33 -7.36
C VAL A 28 14.07 6.73 -8.72
N SER A 29 15.18 5.98 -8.81
CA SER A 29 15.57 5.24 -10.02
C SER A 29 14.58 4.15 -10.45
N ASP A 30 13.66 3.74 -9.58
CA ASP A 30 12.59 2.78 -9.93
C ASP A 30 11.45 3.43 -10.73
N ALA A 31 11.45 4.75 -10.91
CA ALA A 31 10.38 5.48 -11.59
C ALA A 31 10.11 4.97 -13.02
N GLU A 32 11.15 4.62 -13.77
CA GLU A 32 10.99 4.06 -15.12
C GLU A 32 10.26 2.71 -15.10
N ALA A 33 10.61 1.84 -14.15
CA ALA A 33 9.97 0.54 -13.99
C ALA A 33 8.53 0.63 -13.44
N LEU A 34 8.24 1.67 -12.64
CA LEU A 34 6.91 1.93 -12.08
C LEU A 34 5.98 2.68 -13.05
N LEU A 35 6.51 3.43 -14.03
CA LEU A 35 5.74 4.26 -14.95
C LEU A 35 4.60 3.50 -15.67
N PRO A 36 4.80 2.28 -16.21
CA PRO A 36 3.71 1.54 -16.86
C PRO A 36 2.51 1.28 -15.96
N MET A 37 2.74 1.06 -14.65
CA MET A 37 1.68 0.92 -13.65
C MET A 37 1.04 2.28 -13.35
N LEU A 38 1.84 3.34 -13.21
CA LEU A 38 1.38 4.70 -12.93
C LEU A 38 0.56 5.31 -14.09
N GLN A 39 0.64 4.73 -15.29
CA GLN A 39 -0.15 5.12 -16.46
C GLN A 39 -1.52 4.41 -16.54
N GLN A 40 -1.80 3.43 -15.67
CA GLN A 40 -3.05 2.70 -15.68
C GLN A 40 -4.14 3.46 -14.91
N THR A 41 -5.18 3.90 -15.61
CA THR A 41 -6.33 4.58 -15.00
C THR A 41 -7.03 3.70 -13.97
N GLU A 42 -7.14 2.39 -14.22
CA GLU A 42 -7.77 1.45 -13.28
C GLU A 42 -7.02 1.32 -11.94
N VAL A 43 -5.71 1.59 -11.95
CA VAL A 43 -4.86 1.60 -10.75
C VAL A 43 -4.92 2.99 -10.10
N MET A 44 -4.70 4.04 -10.89
CA MET A 44 -4.58 5.41 -10.38
C MET A 44 -5.90 6.04 -9.93
N ARG A 45 -7.06 5.51 -10.36
CA ARG A 45 -8.38 5.99 -9.91
C ARG A 45 -8.62 5.92 -8.40
N TRP A 46 -7.82 5.13 -7.68
CA TRP A 46 -7.92 4.98 -6.22
C TRP A 46 -6.93 5.88 -5.46
N MET A 47 -6.11 6.64 -6.18
CA MET A 47 -5.15 7.58 -5.60
C MET A 47 -5.79 8.95 -5.44
N GLY A 48 -5.30 9.77 -4.50
CA GLY A 48 -5.89 11.08 -4.23
C GLY A 48 -6.00 12.03 -5.43
N ASN A 49 -5.13 11.89 -6.44
CA ASN A 49 -5.18 12.68 -7.67
C ASN A 49 -6.08 12.05 -8.77
N GLY A 50 -6.48 10.79 -8.63
CA GLY A 50 -7.35 10.06 -9.55
C GLY A 50 -6.86 9.88 -11.00
N GLN A 51 -5.65 10.35 -11.31
CA GLN A 51 -5.17 10.52 -12.68
C GLN A 51 -3.91 9.72 -12.95
N ALA A 52 -3.91 9.03 -14.10
CA ALA A 52 -2.72 8.41 -14.66
C ALA A 52 -1.61 9.43 -14.91
N LEU A 53 -0.37 9.06 -14.60
CA LEU A 53 0.79 9.95 -14.77
C LEU A 53 1.31 9.88 -16.20
N PRO A 54 1.38 11.01 -16.95
CA PRO A 54 1.63 10.97 -18.38
C PRO A 54 3.09 10.73 -18.76
N SER A 55 4.06 10.99 -17.87
CA SER A 55 5.48 10.97 -18.23
C SER A 55 6.39 10.48 -17.10
N LEU A 56 7.62 10.12 -17.48
CA LEU A 56 8.68 9.77 -16.53
C LEU A 56 8.92 10.89 -15.52
N ALA A 57 8.98 12.15 -15.97
CA ALA A 57 9.18 13.29 -15.07
C ALA A 57 8.08 13.41 -13.99
N THR A 58 6.83 13.10 -14.34
CA THR A 58 5.73 13.05 -13.34
C THR A 58 5.84 11.83 -12.42
N ALA A 59 6.30 10.68 -12.93
CA ALA A 59 6.54 9.50 -12.13
C ALA A 59 7.71 9.68 -11.15
N GLU A 60 8.82 10.28 -11.58
CA GLU A 60 9.98 10.58 -10.72
C GLU A 60 9.57 11.45 -9.53
N ARG A 61 8.76 12.49 -9.76
CA ARG A 61 8.22 13.32 -8.67
C ARG A 61 7.37 12.50 -7.72
N TRP A 62 6.45 11.70 -8.25
CA TRP A 62 5.56 10.85 -7.45
C TRP A 62 6.32 9.80 -6.62
N VAL A 63 7.38 9.21 -7.18
CA VAL A 63 8.25 8.25 -6.49
C VAL A 63 9.13 8.96 -5.47
N LYS A 64 9.63 10.16 -5.76
CA LYS A 64 10.43 10.97 -4.82
C LYS A 64 9.70 11.19 -3.50
N ASP A 65 8.41 11.56 -3.57
CA ASP A 65 7.56 11.78 -2.38
C ASP A 65 7.32 10.49 -1.57
N ARG A 66 7.58 9.32 -2.15
CA ARG A 66 7.41 8.00 -1.53
C ARG A 66 8.71 7.28 -1.25
N ALA A 67 9.83 7.78 -1.76
CA ALA A 67 11.13 7.13 -1.64
C ALA A 67 12.06 7.87 -0.68
N LEU A 68 11.81 9.16 -0.40
CA LEU A 68 12.72 9.98 0.40
C LEU A 68 12.05 10.52 1.67
N GLY A 69 12.78 10.51 2.78
CA GLY A 69 12.32 10.98 4.08
C GLY A 69 12.78 10.07 5.22
N ALA A 70 12.92 10.61 6.42
CA ALA A 70 13.43 9.88 7.57
C ALA A 70 12.48 8.73 8.01
N ASP A 71 11.17 8.98 7.93
CA ASP A 71 10.12 8.03 8.31
C ASP A 71 9.57 7.23 7.12
N VAL A 72 10.14 7.39 5.93
CA VAL A 72 9.72 6.63 4.75
C VAL A 72 10.21 5.19 4.86
N PHE A 73 9.25 4.27 4.75
CA PHE A 73 9.47 2.83 4.77
C PHE A 73 8.61 2.18 3.67
N ASN A 74 8.96 2.51 2.43
CA ASN A 74 8.30 2.04 1.23
C ASN A 74 9.19 1.07 0.44
N PHE A 75 8.54 0.11 -0.19
CA PHE A 75 9.16 -1.01 -0.88
C PHE A 75 8.63 -1.14 -2.30
N ALA A 76 9.52 -1.37 -3.25
CA ALA A 76 9.17 -1.94 -4.54
C ALA A 76 8.85 -3.43 -4.34
N ILE A 77 7.76 -3.89 -4.95
CA ILE A 77 7.34 -5.30 -4.93
C ILE A 77 7.87 -5.96 -6.20
N GLU A 78 8.87 -6.83 -6.07
CA GLU A 78 9.47 -7.57 -7.18
C GLU A 78 9.00 -9.02 -7.18
N LEU A 79 8.78 -9.59 -8.38
CA LEU A 79 8.64 -11.03 -8.52
C LEU A 79 10.00 -11.72 -8.32
N ARG A 80 9.99 -12.80 -7.55
CA ARG A 80 11.16 -13.68 -7.43
C ARG A 80 11.35 -14.49 -8.70
N HIS A 81 12.56 -14.43 -9.25
CA HIS A 81 13.00 -15.24 -10.39
C HIS A 81 14.19 -16.15 -10.04
N ASP A 82 14.72 -16.01 -8.83
CA ASP A 82 15.86 -16.77 -8.29
C ASP A 82 15.56 -18.26 -8.06
N GLN A 83 14.28 -18.62 -8.00
CA GLN A 83 13.82 -20.02 -7.95
C GLN A 83 13.70 -20.69 -9.33
N ALA A 84 13.86 -19.93 -10.42
CA ALA A 84 13.82 -20.45 -11.79
C ALA A 84 15.27 -20.61 -12.31
N GLU A 85 15.77 -21.84 -12.35
CA GLU A 85 17.09 -22.15 -12.92
C GLU A 85 17.26 -21.48 -14.30
N GLY A 86 18.35 -20.71 -14.47
CA GLY A 86 18.72 -20.09 -15.75
C GLY A 86 18.07 -18.74 -16.08
N SER A 87 17.31 -18.13 -15.15
CA SER A 87 16.65 -16.85 -15.40
C SER A 87 17.60 -15.64 -15.23
N HIS A 88 18.16 -15.14 -16.34
CA HIS A 88 18.78 -13.80 -16.42
C HIS A 88 17.75 -12.65 -16.57
N LYS A 89 16.47 -12.89 -16.28
CA LYS A 89 15.43 -11.86 -16.43
C LYS A 89 15.65 -10.74 -15.42
N LYS A 90 15.59 -9.49 -15.90
CA LYS A 90 15.58 -8.31 -15.05
C LYS A 90 14.46 -8.42 -14.00
N PRO A 91 14.69 -7.99 -12.75
CA PRO A 91 13.66 -7.99 -11.72
C PRO A 91 12.46 -7.17 -12.21
N THR A 92 11.27 -7.76 -12.14
CA THR A 92 10.03 -7.12 -12.57
C THR A 92 9.33 -6.53 -11.36
N ILE A 93 9.26 -5.20 -11.29
CA ILE A 93 8.48 -4.49 -10.27
C ILE A 93 7.00 -4.59 -10.65
N ILE A 94 6.20 -5.19 -9.77
CA ILE A 94 4.75 -5.39 -9.94
C ILE A 94 3.92 -4.51 -9.02
N GLY A 95 4.56 -3.70 -8.18
CA GLY A 95 3.86 -2.83 -7.25
C GLY A 95 4.79 -2.06 -6.32
N ILE A 96 4.16 -1.28 -5.46
CA ILE A 96 4.80 -0.52 -4.37
C ILE A 96 3.92 -0.65 -3.13
N MET A 97 4.53 -0.79 -1.96
CA MET A 97 3.82 -0.88 -0.69
C MET A 97 4.67 -0.32 0.44
N GLY A 98 4.03 0.24 1.45
CA GLY A 98 4.72 0.66 2.65
C GLY A 98 3.99 1.75 3.39
N SER A 99 4.79 2.50 4.14
CA SER A 99 4.35 3.70 4.83
C SER A 99 5.29 4.85 4.53
N PHE A 100 4.72 6.04 4.35
CA PHE A 100 5.47 7.30 4.29
C PHE A 100 5.13 8.22 5.46
N HIS A 101 4.16 7.85 6.29
CA HIS A 101 3.83 8.51 7.56
C HIS A 101 3.20 7.49 8.52
N TRP A 102 3.74 7.39 9.73
CA TRP A 102 3.12 6.57 10.77
C TRP A 102 1.77 7.18 11.20
N PRO A 103 0.76 6.37 11.56
CA PRO A 103 0.74 4.90 11.56
C PRO A 103 0.19 4.30 10.25
N ARG A 104 0.14 5.05 9.14
CA ARG A 104 -0.62 4.61 7.96
C ARG A 104 0.18 3.70 7.04
N ILE A 105 -0.50 2.76 6.39
CA ILE A 105 0.04 1.88 5.36
C ILE A 105 -0.76 2.00 4.07
N GLY A 106 -0.10 1.83 2.93
CA GLY A 106 -0.74 1.82 1.61
C GLY A 106 0.01 0.94 0.63
N TYR A 107 -0.66 0.59 -0.47
CA TYR A 107 -0.05 -0.15 -1.56
C TYR A 107 -0.68 0.17 -2.90
N MET A 108 0.03 -0.22 -3.96
CA MET A 108 -0.43 -0.24 -5.33
C MET A 108 0.14 -1.47 -6.02
N ILE A 109 -0.70 -2.21 -6.73
CA ILE A 109 -0.30 -3.37 -7.53
C ILE A 109 -0.70 -3.09 -8.98
N ASN A 110 0.19 -3.46 -9.88
CA ASN A 110 0.00 -3.36 -11.31
C ASN A 110 -1.18 -4.27 -11.75
N ALA A 111 -2.20 -3.70 -12.39
CA ALA A 111 -3.37 -4.44 -12.90
C ALA A 111 -3.07 -5.20 -14.21
N GLY A 112 -1.80 -5.21 -14.60
CA GLY A 112 -1.22 -5.99 -15.69
C GLY A 112 -0.63 -5.12 -16.79
N ILE A 113 0.44 -5.61 -17.40
CA ILE A 113 1.18 -4.90 -18.46
C ILE A 113 0.71 -5.43 -19.83
N GLU A 114 0.46 -4.54 -20.79
CA GLU A 114 0.57 -4.87 -22.21
C GLU A 114 2.06 -4.80 -22.58
N LEU A 115 2.68 -5.97 -22.78
CA LEU A 115 4.06 -6.04 -23.22
C LEU A 115 4.13 -5.71 -24.71
N SER A 116 4.39 -4.45 -25.07
CA SER A 116 4.82 -4.10 -26.42
C SER A 116 6.32 -4.38 -26.56
N SER A 117 6.68 -5.65 -26.76
CA SER A 117 8.02 -5.96 -27.27
C SER A 117 8.05 -5.67 -28.77
N PHE A 118 8.89 -4.73 -29.16
CA PHE A 118 9.31 -4.52 -30.53
C PHE A 118 9.83 -5.85 -31.10
N ILE A 119 9.40 -6.16 -32.33
CA ILE A 119 9.82 -7.27 -33.20
C ILE A 119 9.01 -8.58 -33.03
N PHE A 120 8.02 -8.69 -33.93
CA PHE A 120 7.42 -9.89 -34.53
C PHE A 120 6.53 -10.83 -33.68
N PHE A 121 5.29 -10.94 -34.17
CA PHE A 121 4.30 -12.00 -33.94
C PHE A 121 3.43 -11.92 -32.66
N VAL A 122 2.31 -11.22 -32.82
CA VAL A 122 0.96 -11.46 -32.26
C VAL A 122 0.85 -12.54 -31.18
N SER A 123 0.90 -12.10 -29.93
CA SER A 123 0.08 -12.61 -28.82
C SER A 123 0.13 -11.56 -27.70
N ASN A 124 -0.83 -10.63 -27.70
CA ASN A 124 -1.02 -9.63 -26.64
C ASN A 124 -1.35 -10.33 -25.32
N LYS A 125 -0.34 -10.83 -24.60
CA LYS A 125 -0.53 -11.48 -23.30
C LYS A 125 -0.44 -10.42 -22.22
N ARG A 126 -1.59 -9.83 -21.85
CA ARG A 126 -1.73 -9.05 -20.62
C ARG A 126 -1.35 -9.96 -19.45
N VAL A 127 -0.25 -9.66 -18.76
CA VAL A 127 0.10 -10.39 -17.53
C VAL A 127 -0.55 -9.65 -16.38
N ASP A 128 -1.75 -10.06 -16.00
CA ASP A 128 -2.46 -9.50 -14.83
C ASP A 128 -1.76 -9.97 -13.54
N TYR A 129 -1.40 -9.04 -12.64
CA TYR A 129 -0.87 -9.35 -11.31
C TYR A 129 -1.92 -9.20 -10.21
N GLY A 130 -3.06 -8.56 -10.51
CA GLY A 130 -4.22 -8.45 -9.64
C GLY A 130 -4.86 -9.81 -9.37
N GLY A 131 -5.49 -9.94 -8.20
CA GLY A 131 -6.23 -11.16 -7.83
C GLY A 131 -5.39 -12.42 -7.57
N LYS A 132 -4.06 -12.38 -7.75
CA LYS A 132 -3.15 -13.54 -7.57
C LYS A 132 -2.59 -13.70 -6.14
N GLY A 133 -3.05 -12.86 -5.21
CA GLY A 133 -2.63 -12.88 -3.82
C GLY A 133 -1.28 -12.22 -3.52
N TYR A 134 -0.66 -11.54 -4.50
CA TYR A 134 0.63 -10.85 -4.27
C TYR A 134 0.49 -9.69 -3.27
N ALA A 135 -0.60 -8.92 -3.34
CA ALA A 135 -0.87 -7.86 -2.34
C ALA A 135 -0.97 -8.42 -0.92
N THR A 136 -1.70 -9.53 -0.75
CA THR A 136 -1.87 -10.21 0.53
C THR A 136 -0.55 -10.74 1.07
N GLU A 137 0.27 -11.38 0.22
CA GLU A 137 1.58 -11.89 0.62
C GLU A 137 2.54 -10.77 1.02
N ALA A 138 2.61 -9.70 0.21
CA ALA A 138 3.44 -8.54 0.51
C ALA A 138 3.01 -7.85 1.81
N LEU A 139 1.70 -7.62 2.00
CA LEU A 139 1.18 -6.94 3.19
C LEU A 139 1.39 -7.79 4.45
N GLY A 140 1.14 -9.09 4.38
CA GLY A 140 1.38 -10.01 5.49
C GLY A 140 2.85 -10.05 5.93
N ALA A 141 3.79 -9.93 4.97
CA ALA A 141 5.23 -9.87 5.28
C ALA A 141 5.67 -8.51 5.82
N LEU A 142 5.06 -7.42 5.35
CA LEU A 142 5.44 -6.06 5.76
C LEU A 142 4.93 -5.68 7.15
N VAL A 143 3.74 -6.11 7.56
CA VAL A 143 3.13 -5.68 8.83
C VAL A 143 4.03 -5.93 10.05
N PRO A 144 4.65 -7.12 10.24
CA PRO A 144 5.58 -7.35 11.34
C PRO A 144 6.80 -6.43 11.32
N GLU A 145 7.41 -6.24 10.14
CA GLU A 145 8.58 -5.37 9.95
C GLU A 145 8.25 -3.90 10.23
N LEU A 146 7.06 -3.48 9.83
CA LEU A 146 6.53 -2.17 10.11
C LEU A 146 6.38 -1.94 11.62
N PHE A 147 5.78 -2.87 12.36
CA PHE A 147 5.71 -2.75 13.82
C PHE A 147 7.08 -2.78 14.49
N SER A 148 8.05 -3.54 13.97
CA SER A 148 9.41 -3.57 14.49
C SER A 148 10.10 -2.20 14.40
N ARG A 149 9.85 -1.45 13.32
CA ARG A 149 10.45 -0.14 13.06
C ARG A 149 9.70 1.03 13.68
N MET A 150 8.37 0.97 13.69
CA MET A 150 7.53 2.04 14.22
C MET A 150 7.66 2.13 15.75
N PRO A 151 7.92 3.32 16.34
CA PRO A 151 7.96 3.47 17.79
C PRO A 151 6.63 3.06 18.43
N ALA A 152 6.69 2.29 19.52
CA ALA A 152 5.51 1.98 20.34
C ALA A 152 5.15 3.16 21.24
N VAL A 153 3.90 3.23 21.70
CA VAL A 153 3.49 4.24 22.68
C VAL A 153 4.25 3.98 23.99
N SER A 154 5.00 4.98 24.46
CA SER A 154 5.68 4.91 25.75
C SER A 154 5.38 6.15 26.60
N PRO A 155 5.01 5.99 27.89
CA PRO A 155 4.83 7.12 28.80
C PRO A 155 6.12 7.90 29.07
N SER A 156 7.29 7.31 28.79
CA SER A 156 8.59 7.84 29.19
C SER A 156 9.32 8.60 28.08
N THR A 157 8.78 8.63 26.85
CA THR A 157 9.42 9.30 25.70
C THR A 157 8.57 10.45 25.20
N GLN A 158 9.20 11.59 24.88
CA GLN A 158 8.54 12.72 24.21
C GLN A 158 8.17 12.43 22.74
N CYS A 159 8.62 11.32 22.15
CA CYS A 159 8.26 10.92 20.79
C CYS A 159 6.84 10.33 20.74
N LEU A 160 6.06 10.74 19.74
CA LEU A 160 4.78 10.15 19.38
C LEU A 160 5.03 8.74 18.80
N GLY A 161 4.62 7.72 19.55
CA GLY A 161 4.59 6.32 19.09
C GLY A 161 3.17 5.88 18.74
N TYR A 162 3.05 4.70 18.14
CA TYR A 162 1.78 4.11 17.75
C TYR A 162 1.73 2.62 18.09
N ASP A 163 0.60 2.17 18.59
CA ASP A 163 0.31 0.77 18.93
C ASP A 163 -0.63 0.08 17.93
N TYR A 164 -0.86 0.72 16.78
CA TYR A 164 -1.67 0.21 15.69
C TYR A 164 -1.12 0.69 14.34
N ILE A 165 -1.51 0.00 13.25
CA ILE A 165 -1.33 0.45 11.87
C ILE A 165 -2.71 0.74 11.28
N GLU A 166 -2.83 1.81 10.50
CA GLU A 166 -4.08 2.24 9.86
C GLU A 166 -3.99 2.14 8.34
N ALA A 167 -5.02 1.58 7.71
CA ALA A 167 -5.19 1.58 6.27
C ALA A 167 -6.47 2.33 5.92
N LEU A 168 -6.36 3.25 4.97
CA LEU A 168 -7.47 4.04 4.45
C LEU A 168 -7.71 3.60 3.01
N THR A 169 -8.95 3.29 2.67
CA THR A 169 -9.34 2.93 1.31
C THR A 169 -10.69 3.54 0.98
N ASP A 170 -10.91 3.86 -0.30
CA ASP A 170 -12.25 4.20 -0.79
C ASP A 170 -13.24 3.07 -0.43
N SER A 171 -14.43 3.44 0.04
CA SER A 171 -15.45 2.48 0.49
C SER A 171 -15.94 1.54 -0.63
N GLU A 172 -15.78 1.93 -1.90
CA GLU A 172 -16.10 1.09 -3.05
C GLU A 172 -14.91 0.26 -3.55
N ASN A 173 -13.70 0.44 -3.01
CA ASN A 173 -12.55 -0.40 -3.33
C ASN A 173 -12.57 -1.72 -2.54
N ILE A 174 -13.58 -2.56 -2.83
CA ILE A 174 -13.83 -3.83 -2.15
C ILE A 174 -12.64 -4.80 -2.27
N ALA A 175 -11.86 -4.71 -3.35
CA ALA A 175 -10.68 -5.55 -3.55
C ALA A 175 -9.62 -5.28 -2.47
N SER A 176 -9.33 -4.01 -2.18
CA SER A 176 -8.38 -3.63 -1.13
C SER A 176 -8.88 -3.97 0.26
N GLN A 177 -10.16 -3.77 0.53
CA GLN A 177 -10.78 -4.16 1.81
C GLN A 177 -10.62 -5.66 2.08
N LYS A 178 -10.82 -6.51 1.06
CA LYS A 178 -10.58 -7.96 1.18
C LYS A 178 -9.12 -8.32 1.45
N VAL A 179 -8.16 -7.57 0.88
CA VAL A 179 -6.73 -7.75 1.17
C VAL A 179 -6.43 -7.41 2.63
N LEU A 180 -6.95 -6.29 3.12
CA LEU A 180 -6.78 -5.83 4.50
C LEU A 180 -7.33 -6.85 5.50
N GLN A 181 -8.57 -7.32 5.30
CA GLN A 181 -9.19 -8.35 6.15
C GLN A 181 -8.37 -9.65 6.17
N LYS A 182 -7.89 -10.11 5.02
CA LYS A 182 -7.03 -11.31 4.92
C LYS A 182 -5.69 -11.16 5.63
N CYS A 183 -5.22 -9.93 5.83
CA CYS A 183 -3.97 -9.63 6.54
C CYS A 183 -4.20 -9.30 8.02
N GLY A 184 -5.42 -9.53 8.55
CA GLY A 184 -5.73 -9.35 9.96
C GLY A 184 -6.13 -7.93 10.36
N PHE A 185 -6.38 -7.03 9.40
CA PHE A 185 -6.95 -5.74 9.71
C PHE A 185 -8.45 -5.86 10.01
N THR A 186 -8.90 -5.15 11.02
CA THR A 186 -10.30 -5.01 11.41
C THR A 186 -10.88 -3.73 10.80
N PHE A 187 -12.07 -3.83 10.22
CA PHE A 187 -12.84 -2.65 9.82
C PHE A 187 -13.27 -1.88 11.07
N CYS A 188 -13.00 -0.58 11.12
CA CYS A 188 -13.33 0.26 12.27
C CYS A 188 -14.51 1.17 11.99
N GLU A 189 -14.48 1.92 10.89
CA GLU A 189 -15.47 2.95 10.60
C GLU A 189 -15.50 3.31 9.11
N THR A 190 -16.60 3.94 8.69
CA THR A 190 -16.70 4.65 7.41
C THR A 190 -16.80 6.14 7.70
N CYS A 191 -15.84 6.92 7.20
CA CYS A 191 -15.94 8.36 7.22
C CYS A 191 -16.71 8.82 5.97
N SER A 192 -17.99 9.14 6.14
CA SER A 192 -18.86 9.54 5.03
C SER A 192 -18.44 10.88 4.42
N GLN A 193 -18.38 10.93 3.09
CA GLN A 193 -18.20 12.15 2.31
C GLN A 193 -17.02 13.03 2.77
N ASN A 194 -15.96 12.40 3.27
CA ASN A 194 -14.83 13.08 3.90
C ASN A 194 -13.72 13.44 2.90
N PHE A 195 -13.87 13.08 1.63
CA PHE A 195 -12.85 13.25 0.61
C PHE A 195 -13.48 13.60 -0.75
N GLU A 196 -13.09 14.74 -1.31
CA GLU A 196 -13.46 15.14 -2.67
C GLU A 196 -12.45 14.57 -3.67
N HIS A 197 -12.83 13.52 -4.39
CA HIS A 197 -11.97 12.91 -5.41
C HIS A 197 -12.14 13.65 -6.75
N PRO A 198 -11.04 14.09 -7.40
CA PRO A 198 -11.11 14.96 -8.59
C PRO A 198 -11.83 14.33 -9.79
N VAL A 199 -11.98 13.00 -9.83
CA VAL A 199 -12.65 12.27 -10.93
C VAL A 199 -13.95 11.60 -10.50
N LEU A 200 -14.08 11.22 -9.22
CA LEU A 200 -15.19 10.39 -8.73
C LEU A 200 -16.18 11.20 -7.86
N GLY A 201 -15.91 12.50 -7.66
CA GLY A 201 -16.68 13.38 -6.78
C GLY A 201 -16.45 13.07 -5.32
N LEU A 202 -17.44 13.40 -4.48
CA LEU A 202 -17.40 13.18 -3.04
C LEU A 202 -17.45 11.69 -2.69
N ARG A 203 -16.49 11.21 -1.89
CA ARG A 203 -16.28 9.79 -1.55
C ARG A 203 -16.26 9.55 -0.05
N ASP A 204 -16.57 8.31 0.31
CA ASP A 204 -16.41 7.82 1.67
C ASP A 204 -15.08 7.06 1.82
N THR A 205 -14.49 7.18 3.00
CA THR A 205 -13.28 6.42 3.36
C THR A 205 -13.63 5.29 4.32
N ALA A 206 -13.33 4.04 3.94
CA ALA A 206 -13.35 2.91 4.86
C ALA A 206 -12.01 2.83 5.60
N VAL A 207 -12.08 2.79 6.93
CA VAL A 207 -10.92 2.78 7.83
C VAL A 207 -10.73 1.38 8.41
N PHE A 208 -9.53 0.84 8.24
CA PHE A 208 -9.11 -0.46 8.74
C PHE A 208 -7.91 -0.29 9.65
N ARG A 209 -7.88 -1.01 10.78
CA ARG A 209 -6.75 -0.97 11.72
C ARG A 209 -6.32 -2.38 12.11
N ILE A 210 -5.05 -2.52 12.45
CA ILE A 210 -4.51 -3.72 13.11
C ILE A 210 -3.68 -3.26 14.31
N ALA A 211 -3.90 -3.87 15.47
CA ALA A 211 -3.14 -3.56 16.68
C ALA A 211 -1.78 -4.26 16.67
N ARG A 212 -0.83 -3.77 17.47
CA ARG A 212 0.39 -4.51 17.80
C ARG A 212 0.03 -5.89 18.37
N PRO A 213 0.83 -6.94 18.15
CA PRO A 213 0.51 -8.30 18.62
C PRO A 213 0.21 -8.45 20.12
N SER A 214 0.71 -7.54 20.96
CA SER A 214 0.48 -7.55 22.42
C SER A 214 -0.69 -6.66 22.88
N LYS A 215 -1.50 -6.14 21.95
CA LYS A 215 -2.60 -5.20 22.20
C LYS A 215 -3.83 -5.65 21.42
N THR A 216 -5.00 -5.19 21.85
CA THR A 216 -6.24 -5.29 21.07
C THR A 216 -6.68 -3.89 20.63
N LEU A 217 -7.51 -3.78 19.59
CA LEU A 217 -8.02 -2.47 19.17
C LEU A 217 -9.04 -1.93 20.18
N GLU A 218 -9.73 -2.81 20.89
CA GLU A 218 -10.64 -2.52 21.99
C GLU A 218 -9.90 -1.86 23.17
N ASP A 219 -8.77 -2.44 23.60
CA ASP A 219 -7.94 -1.86 24.66
C ASP A 219 -7.39 -0.47 24.30
N LEU A 220 -7.21 -0.23 22.99
CA LEU A 220 -6.76 1.06 22.45
C LEU A 220 -7.92 2.04 22.23
N GLY A 221 -9.18 1.62 22.41
CA GLY A 221 -10.37 2.44 22.14
C GLY A 221 -10.56 2.78 20.65
N LEU A 222 -10.05 1.94 19.75
CA LEU A 222 -10.01 2.19 18.30
C LEU A 222 -11.08 1.45 17.48
N ILE A 223 -11.92 0.66 18.17
CA ILE A 223 -13.16 0.12 17.62
C ILE A 223 -14.31 0.96 18.19
N PRO A 224 -15.30 1.35 17.36
CA PRO A 224 -16.51 1.96 17.89
C PRO A 224 -17.11 1.00 18.92
N GLN A 225 -17.11 1.41 20.18
CA GLN A 225 -17.90 0.78 21.24
C GLN A 225 -19.33 0.81 20.70
N GLY A 226 -19.87 -0.35 20.33
CA GLY A 226 -21.24 -0.44 19.87
C GLY A 226 -22.13 0.27 20.87
N GLU A 227 -23.05 1.12 20.40
CA GLU A 227 -24.12 1.56 21.28
C GLU A 227 -24.77 0.32 21.90
N PRO A 228 -25.04 0.29 23.22
CA PRO A 228 -25.76 -0.81 23.82
C PRO A 228 -27.24 -0.70 23.38
N GLY A 229 -27.58 -1.35 22.27
CA GLY A 229 -28.96 -1.62 21.87
C GLY A 229 -29.25 -1.37 20.39
N GLY A 230 -29.69 -2.41 19.67
CA GLY A 230 -30.23 -2.25 18.32
C GLY A 230 -30.31 -3.55 17.51
N ASP A 231 -31.18 -4.45 17.97
CA ASP A 231 -31.79 -5.60 17.29
C ASP A 231 -30.94 -6.60 16.49
N ASP A 232 -31.08 -7.85 16.93
CA ASP A 232 -30.65 -9.08 16.27
C ASP A 232 -30.96 -9.06 14.76
N PHE A 233 -29.91 -9.16 13.96
CA PHE A 233 -30.03 -9.49 12.55
C PHE A 233 -30.63 -10.91 12.41
N VAL A 234 -31.92 -10.98 12.07
CA VAL A 234 -32.58 -12.23 11.66
C VAL A 234 -32.53 -12.31 10.13
N PRO A 235 -31.78 -13.25 9.53
CA PRO A 235 -31.75 -13.41 8.08
C PRO A 235 -33.10 -13.94 7.57
N PRO A 236 -33.55 -13.52 6.37
CA PRO A 236 -34.78 -14.03 5.78
C PRO A 236 -34.65 -15.52 5.48
N ILE A 237 -35.61 -16.29 5.97
CA ILE A 237 -35.80 -17.71 5.66
C ILE A 237 -36.13 -17.83 4.17
N GLN A 238 -35.44 -18.73 3.46
CA GLN A 238 -35.66 -19.06 2.05
C GLN A 238 -37.02 -19.68 1.79
#